data_AF-A0A1I7LET9-F1
#
_entry.id   AF-A0A1I7LET9-F1
#
_cell.length_a   1.000
_cell.length_b   1.000
_cell.length_c   1.000
_cell.angle_alpha   90.00
_cell.angle_beta   90.00
_cell.angle_gamma   90.00
#
_symmetry.space_group_name_H-M   'P 1'
#
loop_
_entity.id
_entity.type
_entity.pdbx_description
1 polymer ?
#
loop_
_entity_poly.entity_id
_entity_poly.type
_entity_poly.pdbx_seq_one_letter_code
_entity_poly.pdbx_strand_id
1 'polypeptide(L)' 'MERLQAFKFALNPNGEQQRALRRFAGACRFVFNQALEVQQQRHEGGERKLGYAELCRLLTTWRNGAATPWL' A
#
# COMPACT_ATOMS: atom_id res chain seq x y z
N MET A 1 18.61 -6.05 40.57
CA MET A 1 19.10 -5.69 39.22
C MET A 1 18.10 -6.23 38.21
N GLU A 2 17.40 -5.37 37.48
CA GLU A 2 16.59 -5.79 36.34
C GLU A 2 17.48 -6.09 35.13
N ARG A 3 17.25 -7.23 34.47
CA ARG A 3 17.96 -7.61 33.25
C ARG A 3 17.11 -7.26 32.04
N LEU A 4 17.47 -6.21 31.32
CA LEU A 4 16.84 -5.86 30.05
C LEU A 4 17.34 -6.82 28.97
N GLN A 5 16.44 -7.58 28.35
CA GLN A 5 16.72 -8.46 27.21
C GLN A 5 15.81 -8.10 26.04
N ALA A 6 16.36 -8.19 24.82
CA ALA A 6 15.61 -8.11 23.58
C ALA A 6 15.69 -9.45 22.84
N PHE A 7 14.59 -9.81 22.19
CA PHE A 7 14.50 -11.00 21.36
C PHE A 7 14.27 -10.61 19.90
N LYS A 8 14.91 -11.33 18.99
CA LYS A 8 14.70 -11.17 17.55
C LYS A 8 14.19 -12.50 16.99
N PHE A 9 13.07 -12.45 16.30
CA PHE A 9 12.45 -13.61 15.66
C PHE A 9 12.48 -13.44 14.14
N ALA A 10 12.64 -14.55 13.44
CA ALA A 10 12.44 -14.62 12.00
C ALA A 10 11.06 -15.21 11.72
N LEU A 11 10.38 -14.69 10.69
CA LEU A 11 9.17 -15.31 10.18
C LEU A 11 9.55 -16.57 9.38
N ASN A 12 8.87 -17.68 9.62
CA ASN A 12 9.03 -18.91 8.84
C ASN A 12 7.73 -19.28 8.10
N PRO A 13 7.31 -18.48 7.09
CA PRO A 13 6.06 -18.70 6.38
C PRO A 13 6.14 -19.88 5.41
N ASN A 14 5.05 -20.62 5.30
CA ASN A 14 4.90 -21.64 4.25
C ASN A 14 4.71 -21.00 2.85
N GLY A 15 4.67 -21.82 1.80
CA GLY A 15 4.59 -21.32 0.42
C GLY A 15 3.35 -20.47 0.12
N GLU A 16 2.20 -20.80 0.72
CA GLU A 16 0.96 -20.04 0.56
C GLU A 16 1.06 -18.67 1.26
N GLN A 17 1.55 -18.66 2.50
CA GLN A 17 1.75 -17.44 3.28
C GLN A 17 2.74 -16.50 2.58
N GLN A 18 3.85 -17.03 2.05
CA GLN A 18 4.80 -16.22 1.27
C GLN A 18 4.14 -15.58 0.05
N ARG A 19 3.29 -16.33 -0.66
CA ARG A 19 2.57 -15.81 -1.82
C ARG A 19 1.58 -14.71 -1.42
N ALA A 20 0.85 -14.90 -0.33
CA ALA A 20 -0.07 -13.89 0.21
C ALA A 20 0.68 -12.61 0.61
N LEU A 21 1.80 -12.74 1.34
CA LEU A 21 2.63 -11.59 1.74
C LEU A 21 3.17 -10.82 0.53
N ARG A 22 3.65 -11.52 -0.50
CA ARG A 22 4.13 -10.87 -1.74
C ARG A 22 3.01 -10.14 -2.48
N ARG A 23 1.82 -10.74 -2.58
CA ARG A 23 0.64 -10.10 -3.18
C ARG A 23 0.23 -8.85 -2.41
N PHE A 24 0.16 -8.95 -1.08
CA PHE A 24 -0.17 -7.83 -0.21
C PHE A 24 0.83 -6.67 -0.38
N ALA A 25 2.13 -6.95 -0.24
CA ALA A 25 3.17 -5.93 -0.41
C ALA A 25 3.16 -5.32 -1.83
N GLY A 26 2.91 -6.15 -2.85
CA GLY A 26 2.77 -5.70 -4.23
C GLY A 26 1.58 -4.76 -4.44
N ALA A 27 0.41 -5.11 -3.90
CA ALA A 27 -0.80 -4.28 -3.95
C ALA A 27 -0.59 -2.94 -3.23
N CYS A 28 0.01 -2.94 -2.04
CA CYS A 28 0.34 -1.69 -1.33
C CYS A 28 1.28 -0.79 -2.14
N ARG A 29 2.34 -1.37 -2.75
CA ARG A 29 3.27 -0.62 -3.59
C ARG A 29 2.57 -0.02 -4.82
N PHE A 30 1.69 -0.80 -5.46
CA PHE A 30 0.93 -0.34 -6.61
C PHE A 30 0.03 0.85 -6.26
N VAL A 31 -0.80 0.71 -5.21
CA VAL A 31 -1.71 1.78 -4.74
C VAL A 31 -0.93 3.03 -4.37
N PHE A 32 0.20 2.88 -3.68
CA PHE A 32 1.06 4.01 -3.31
C PHE A 32 1.57 4.76 -4.55
N ASN A 33 2.10 4.03 -5.54
CA ASN A 33 2.61 4.64 -6.76
C ASN A 33 1.50 5.33 -7.57
N GLN A 34 0.32 4.73 -7.66
CA GLN A 34 -0.81 5.32 -8.37
C GLN A 34 -1.32 6.59 -7.68
N ALA A 35 -1.41 6.58 -6.35
CA ALA A 35 -1.73 7.79 -5.58
C ALA A 35 -0.66 8.86 -5.73
N LEU A 36 0.61 8.46 -5.75
CA LEU A 36 1.74 9.38 -5.94
C LEU A 36 1.69 10.04 -7.33
N GLU A 37 1.37 9.30 -8.38
CA GLU A 37 1.20 9.85 -9.73
C GLU A 37 0.08 10.89 -9.80
N VAL A 38 -1.09 10.59 -9.22
CA VAL A 38 -2.21 11.56 -9.12
C VAL A 38 -1.77 12.84 -8.39
N GLN A 39 -1.01 12.70 -7.31
CA GLN A 39 -0.52 13.84 -6.54
C GLN A 39 0.52 14.67 -7.28
N GLN A 40 1.38 14.03 -8.10
CA GLN A 40 2.35 14.72 -8.95
C GLN A 40 1.63 15.55 -10.02
N GLN A 41 0.66 14.95 -10.73
CA GLN A 41 -0.14 15.65 -11.76
C GLN A 41 -0.86 16.87 -11.18
N ARG A 42 -1.47 16.73 -10.00
CA ARG A 42 -2.11 17.84 -9.28
C ARG A 42 -1.12 18.94 -8.92
N HIS A 43 0.04 18.56 -8.40
CA HIS A 43 1.08 19.52 -8.03
C HIS A 43 1.58 20.30 -9.25
N GLU A 44 1.80 19.63 -10.38
CA GLU A 44 2.17 20.26 -11.66
C GLU A 44 1.08 21.22 -12.16
N GLY A 45 -0.18 20.88 -11.95
CA GLY A 45 -1.33 21.76 -12.22
C GLY A 45 -1.54 22.90 -11.21
N GLY A 46 -0.72 23.01 -10.16
CA GLY A 46 -0.88 24.00 -9.09
C GLY A 46 -2.03 23.70 -8.12
N GLU A 47 -2.59 22.50 -8.17
CA GLU A 47 -3.64 22.05 -7.26
C GLU A 47 -3.08 21.63 -5.90
N ARG A 48 -3.96 21.65 -4.89
CA ARG A 48 -3.63 21.10 -3.57
C ARG A 48 -3.57 19.58 -3.61
N LYS A 49 -2.72 19.04 -2.75
CA LYS A 49 -2.63 17.59 -2.54
C LYS A 49 -3.96 17.04 -2.02
N LEU A 50 -4.34 15.86 -2.50
CA LEU A 50 -5.49 15.13 -1.96
C LEU A 50 -5.26 14.75 -0.50
N GLY A 51 -6.29 14.92 0.31
CA GLY A 51 -6.35 14.42 1.68
C GLY A 51 -6.67 12.93 1.74
N TYR A 52 -6.60 12.37 2.95
CA TYR A 52 -6.84 10.95 3.19
C TYR A 52 -8.20 10.46 2.67
N ALA A 53 -9.28 11.17 2.99
CA ALA A 53 -10.63 10.77 2.59
C ALA A 53 -10.79 10.70 1.06
N GLU A 54 -10.13 11.59 0.33
CA GLU A 54 -10.18 11.61 -1.14
C GLU A 54 -9.36 10.46 -1.74
N LEU A 55 -8.19 10.18 -1.18
CA LEU A 55 -7.38 9.02 -1.57
C LEU A 55 -8.10 7.70 -1.32
N CYS A 56 -8.84 7.57 -0.21
CA CYS A 56 -9.68 6.39 0.06
C CYS A 56 -10.81 6.21 -0.97
N ARG A 57 -11.39 7.31 -1.46
CA ARG A 57 -12.39 7.24 -2.55
C ARG A 57 -11.75 6.75 -3.84
N LEU A 58 -10.58 7.29 -4.21
CA LEU A 58 -9.83 6.82 -5.39
C LEU A 58 -9.47 5.34 -5.31
N LEU A 59 -8.98 4.88 -4.15
CA LEU A 59 -8.70 3.46 -3.92
C LEU A 59 -9.94 2.59 -4.13
N THR A 60 -11.10 3.03 -3.64
CA THR A 60 -12.37 2.31 -3.86
C THR A 60 -12.70 2.22 -5.34
N THR A 61 -12.48 3.30 -6.11
CA THR A 61 -12.67 3.31 -7.56
C THR A 61 -11.71 2.33 -8.26
N TRP A 62 -10.43 2.32 -7.90
CA TRP A 62 -9.45 1.42 -8.49
C TRP A 62 -9.78 -0.04 -8.19
N ARG A 63 -10.04 -0.39 -6.93
CA ARG A 63 -10.43 -1.75 -6.52
C ARG A 63 -11.65 -2.28 -7.29
N ASN A 64 -12.61 -1.41 -7.58
CA ASN A 64 -13.83 -1.79 -8.30
C ASN A 64 -13.70 -1.68 -9.83
N GLY A 65 -12.53 -1.27 -10.35
CA GLY A 65 -12.29 -1.05 -11.77
C GLY A 65 -11.82 -2.31 -12.50
N ALA A 66 -12.19 -2.42 -13.78
CA ALA A 66 -11.81 -3.57 -14.63
C ALA A 66 -10.29 -3.67 -14.90
N ALA A 67 -9.55 -2.58 -14.72
CA ALA A 67 -8.09 -2.56 -14.91
C ALA A 67 -7.33 -3.28 -13.79
N THR A 68 -7.92 -3.38 -12.60
CA THR A 68 -7.27 -3.91 -11.39
C THR A 68 -8.18 -4.91 -10.66
N PRO A 69 -8.63 -5.99 -11.31
CA PRO A 69 -9.52 -6.99 -10.70
C PRO A 69 -8.85 -7.83 -9.60
N TRP A 70 -7.54 -7.71 -9.47
CA TRP A 70 -6.70 -8.41 -8.49
C TRP A 70 -6.41 -7.57 -7.24
N LEU A 71 -6.75 -6.28 -7.29
CA LEU A 71 -6.57 -5.32 -6.19
C LEU A 71 -7.77 -5.40 -5.23
#